data_AF-A0A1Y4H6L9-F1
#
_entry.id   AF-A0A1Y4H6L9-F1
#
_cell.length_a   1.000
_cell.length_b   1.000
_cell.length_c   1.000
_cell.angle_alpha   90.00
_cell.angle_beta   90.00
_cell.angle_gamma   90.00
#
_symmetry.space_group_name_H-M   'P 1'
#
loop_
_entity.id
_entity.type
_entity.pdbx_description
1 polymer ?
#
loop_
_entity_poly.entity_id
_entity_poly.type
_entity_poly.pdbx_seq_one_letter_code
_entity_poly.pdbx_strand_id
1 'polypeptide(L)'
;MIAMRPIDQPAVLDEINAGRFSGPVEGYVVMDGPQYLGNFLYKVENGVTWVLDEQLADPSLVDGAVRAAVAAGENRGAVSFCINPDSPRLAYWKQVMFKNGPDILENKKLFHSCKDF
;
A
#
# COMPACT_ATOMS: atom_id res chain seq x y z
N MET A 1 -1.16 19.98 4.33
CA MET A 1 -0.40 18.89 4.98
C MET A 1 -1.07 17.59 4.62
N ILE A 2 -0.31 16.67 4.01
CA ILE A 2 -0.81 15.34 3.63
C ILE A 2 -1.06 14.51 4.90
N ALA A 3 -2.24 13.90 4.99
CA ALA A 3 -2.62 12.97 6.04
C ALA A 3 -3.19 11.69 5.45
N MET A 4 -2.73 10.54 5.94
CA MET A 4 -3.28 9.23 5.62
C MET A 4 -4.10 8.75 6.81
N ARG A 5 -5.38 8.45 6.59
CA ARG A 5 -6.31 8.03 7.65
C ARG A 5 -6.86 6.65 7.34
N PRO A 6 -6.84 5.71 8.30
CA PRO A 6 -7.47 4.40 8.11
C PRO A 6 -8.94 4.54 7.72
N ILE A 7 -9.43 3.62 6.89
CA ILE A 7 -10.85 3.50 6.57
C ILE A 7 -11.49 2.64 7.65
N ASP A 8 -11.96 3.29 8.72
CA ASP A 8 -12.54 2.60 9.88
C ASP A 8 -14.04 2.27 9.71
N GLN A 9 -14.66 2.69 8.60
CA GLN A 9 -16.06 2.42 8.29
C GLN A 9 -16.17 1.23 7.33
N PRO A 10 -16.69 0.06 7.77
CA PRO A 10 -16.77 -1.13 6.93
C PRO A 10 -17.55 -0.90 5.63
N ALA A 11 -18.67 -0.16 5.67
CA ALA A 11 -19.49 0.11 4.49
C ALA A 11 -18.72 0.88 3.40
N VAL A 12 -17.87 1.84 3.79
CA VAL A 12 -17.04 2.61 2.85
C VAL A 12 -15.97 1.71 2.24
N LEU A 13 -15.36 0.86 3.06
CA LEU A 13 -14.34 -0.07 2.62
C LEU A 13 -14.92 -1.13 1.65
N ASP A 14 -16.12 -1.63 1.93
CA ASP A 14 -16.85 -2.56 1.07
C ASP A 14 -17.21 -1.90 -0.28
N GLU A 15 -17.64 -0.64 -0.25
CA GLU A 15 -17.93 0.14 -1.47
C GLU A 15 -16.67 0.34 -2.33
N ILE A 16 -15.54 0.70 -1.72
CA ILE A 16 -14.27 0.88 -2.44
C ILE A 16 -13.73 -0.47 -2.94
N ASN A 17 -13.79 -1.52 -2.12
CA ASN A 17 -13.37 -2.86 -2.53
C ASN A 17 -14.26 -3.37 -3.68
N ALA A 18 -15.57 -3.13 -3.62
CA ALA A 18 -16.56 -3.55 -4.61
C ALA A 18 -16.47 -5.05 -4.97
N GLY A 19 -16.03 -5.88 -4.01
CA GLY A 19 -15.80 -7.32 -4.20
C GLY A 19 -14.61 -7.67 -5.11
N ARG A 20 -13.75 -6.70 -5.47
CA ARG A 20 -12.58 -6.91 -6.34
C ARG A 20 -11.53 -7.79 -5.69
N PHE A 21 -11.41 -7.71 -4.36
CA PHE A 21 -10.44 -8.48 -3.59
C PHE A 21 -11.15 -9.33 -2.54
N SER A 22 -10.71 -10.58 -2.43
CA SER A 22 -11.23 -11.56 -1.47
C SER A 22 -10.52 -11.47 -0.11
N GLY A 23 -11.26 -11.86 0.93
CA GLY A 23 -10.77 -11.86 2.31
C GLY A 23 -10.83 -10.48 2.98
N PRO A 24 -10.28 -10.36 4.19
CA PRO A 24 -10.22 -9.09 4.91
C PRO A 24 -9.31 -8.09 4.17
N VAL A 25 -9.93 -7.07 3.60
CA VAL A 25 -9.26 -5.93 2.95
C VAL A 25 -9.29 -4.76 3.91
N GLU A 26 -8.28 -3.92 3.85
CA GLU A 26 -8.14 -2.69 4.60
C GLU A 26 -7.68 -1.57 3.67
N GLY A 27 -7.73 -0.34 4.16
CA GLY A 27 -7.28 0.77 3.35
C GLY A 27 -7.15 2.07 4.12
N TYR A 28 -6.63 3.06 3.42
CA TYR A 28 -6.52 4.43 3.91
C TYR A 28 -7.11 5.38 2.88
N VAL A 29 -7.64 6.49 3.37
CA VAL A 29 -7.85 7.70 2.56
C VAL A 29 -6.66 8.64 2.71
N VAL A 30 -6.30 9.29 1.61
CA VAL A 30 -5.24 10.30 1.56
C VAL A 30 -5.90 11.67 1.39
N MET A 31 -5.55 12.59 2.28
CA MET A 31 -6.14 13.93 2.33
C MET A 31 -5.03 15.00 2.34
N ASP A 32 -5.28 16.16 1.73
CA ASP A 32 -4.53 17.40 1.99
C ASP A 32 -5.47 18.44 2.59
N GLY A 33 -5.43 18.57 3.92
CA GLY A 33 -6.45 19.35 4.64
C GLY A 33 -7.86 18.80 4.36
N PRO A 34 -8.80 19.62 3.83
CA PRO A 34 -10.14 19.15 3.46
C PRO A 34 -10.19 18.43 2.11
N GLN A 35 -9.13 18.49 1.29
CA GLN A 35 -9.13 17.93 -0.06
C GLN A 35 -8.88 16.43 -0.02
N TYR A 36 -9.77 15.66 -0.65
CA TYR A 36 -9.57 14.24 -0.91
C TYR A 36 -8.60 14.04 -2.07
N LEU A 37 -7.54 13.26 -1.83
CA LEU A 37 -6.52 12.94 -2.82
C LEU A 37 -6.56 11.49 -3.29
N GLY A 38 -7.42 10.65 -2.73
CA GLY A 38 -7.56 9.26 -3.13
C GLY A 38 -7.57 8.27 -1.98
N ASN A 39 -7.53 6.99 -2.32
CA ASN A 39 -7.43 5.89 -1.37
C ASN A 39 -6.43 4.84 -1.86
N PHE A 40 -6.06 3.93 -0.97
CA PHE A 40 -5.36 2.71 -1.33
C PHE A 40 -5.82 1.56 -0.45
N LEU A 41 -5.78 0.36 -1.00
CA LEU A 41 -6.21 -0.87 -0.36
C LEU A 41 -5.03 -1.83 -0.16
N TYR A 42 -5.05 -2.53 0.95
CA TYR A 42 -4.08 -3.57 1.27
C TYR A 42 -4.72 -4.69 2.08
N LYS A 43 -4.04 -5.82 2.20
CA LYS A 43 -4.37 -6.87 3.16
C LYS A 43 -3.10 -7.49 3.74
N VAL A 44 -3.23 -8.16 4.88
CA VAL A 44 -2.12 -8.90 5.49
C VAL A 44 -2.49 -10.38 5.54
N GLU A 45 -1.67 -11.21 4.91
CA GLU A 45 -1.93 -12.65 4.81
C GLU A 45 -0.60 -13.41 4.78
N ASN A 46 -0.50 -14.47 5.61
CA ASN A 46 0.68 -15.35 5.69
C ASN A 46 2.01 -14.61 5.90
N GLY A 47 2.02 -13.54 6.70
CA GLY A 47 3.22 -12.73 6.96
C GLY A 47 3.62 -11.80 5.81
N VAL A 48 2.75 -11.62 4.83
CA VAL A 48 2.94 -10.74 3.67
C VAL A 48 1.89 -9.63 3.67
N THR A 49 2.32 -8.38 3.55
CA THR A 49 1.44 -7.26 3.21
C THR A 49 1.22 -7.23 1.69
N TRP A 50 -0.01 -7.45 1.24
CA TRP A 50 -0.39 -7.32 -0.15
C TRP A 50 -0.94 -5.92 -0.39
N VAL A 51 -0.23 -5.07 -1.14
CA VAL A 51 -0.75 -3.78 -1.60
C VAL A 51 -1.58 -4.03 -2.86
N LEU A 52 -2.89 -3.83 -2.75
CA LEU A 52 -3.87 -4.35 -3.70
C LEU A 52 -4.21 -3.34 -4.79
N ASP A 53 -4.48 -2.11 -4.39
CA ASP A 53 -4.91 -1.06 -5.31
C ASP A 53 -4.53 0.31 -4.74
N GLU A 54 -4.39 1.28 -5.63
CA GLU A 54 -4.32 2.68 -5.26
C GLU A 54 -5.07 3.51 -6.30
N GLN A 55 -5.86 4.45 -5.80
CA GLN A 55 -6.66 5.40 -6.57
C GLN A 55 -6.28 6.81 -6.16
N LEU A 56 -4.99 7.14 -6.30
CA LEU A 56 -4.44 8.42 -5.91
C LEU A 56 -4.51 9.42 -7.07
N ALA A 57 -4.85 10.66 -6.75
CA ALA A 57 -4.95 11.77 -7.70
C ALA A 57 -3.57 12.17 -8.25
N ASP A 58 -2.53 12.09 -7.40
CA ASP A 58 -1.15 12.37 -7.78
C ASP A 58 -0.30 11.08 -7.67
N PRO A 59 0.30 10.60 -8.79
CA PRO A 59 1.20 9.45 -8.79
C PRO A 59 2.41 9.59 -7.85
N SER A 60 2.81 10.81 -7.48
CA SER A 60 3.91 11.03 -6.54
C SER A 60 3.61 10.46 -5.13
N LEU A 61 2.34 10.24 -4.80
CA LEU A 61 1.88 9.74 -3.51
C LEU A 61 1.98 8.21 -3.38
N VAL A 62 2.23 7.49 -4.48
CA VAL A 62 2.24 6.02 -4.50
C VAL A 62 3.29 5.45 -3.54
N ASP A 63 4.49 6.04 -3.49
CA ASP A 63 5.55 5.58 -2.57
C ASP A 63 5.12 5.70 -1.10
N GLY A 64 4.50 6.82 -0.74
CA GLY A 64 3.96 7.03 0.60
C GLY A 64 2.84 6.03 0.94
N ALA A 65 1.94 5.76 -0.01
CA ALA A 65 0.85 4.80 0.17
C ALA A 65 1.37 3.36 0.36
N VAL A 66 2.33 2.93 -0.46
CA VAL A 66 2.97 1.62 -0.30
C VAL A 66 3.65 1.53 1.07
N ARG A 67 4.44 2.54 1.44
CA ARG A 67 5.09 2.58 2.76
C ARG A 67 4.08 2.53 3.90
N ALA A 68 2.97 3.27 3.81
CA ALA A 68 1.94 3.22 4.84
C ALA A 68 1.30 1.82 4.96
N ALA A 69 0.97 1.18 3.84
CA ALA A 69 0.45 -0.20 3.84
C ALA A 69 1.45 -1.19 4.44
N VAL A 70 2.72 -1.14 4.01
CA VAL A 70 3.75 -2.06 4.50
C VAL A 70 4.02 -1.86 5.99
N ALA A 71 4.08 -0.61 6.47
CA ALA A 71 4.22 -0.31 7.90
C ALA A 71 3.00 -0.81 8.70
N ALA A 72 1.78 -0.65 8.17
CA ALA A 72 0.57 -1.17 8.81
C ALA A 72 0.60 -2.70 8.93
N GLY A 73 1.09 -3.40 7.90
CA GLY A 73 1.26 -4.85 7.98
C GLY A 73 2.42 -5.29 8.86
N GLU A 74 3.52 -4.54 8.92
CA GLU A 74 4.64 -4.81 9.83
C GLU A 74 4.20 -4.76 11.30
N ASN A 75 3.37 -3.78 11.65
CA ASN A 75 2.74 -3.68 12.97
C ASN A 75 1.83 -4.89 13.31
N ARG A 76 1.49 -5.73 12.31
CA ARG A 76 0.70 -6.95 12.44
C ARG A 76 1.53 -8.22 12.22
N GLY A 77 2.85 -8.10 12.19
CA GLY A 77 3.78 -9.22 12.06
C GLY A 77 4.10 -9.62 10.62
N ALA A 78 3.69 -8.84 9.61
CA ALA A 78 4.19 -9.06 8.26
C ALA A 78 5.68 -8.71 8.18
N VAL A 79 6.48 -9.60 7.61
CA VAL A 79 7.94 -9.41 7.44
C VAL A 79 8.30 -9.09 5.99
N SER A 80 7.31 -9.14 5.10
CA SER A 80 7.46 -8.94 3.67
C SER A 80 6.22 -8.30 3.09
N PHE A 81 6.34 -7.80 1.86
CA PHE A 81 5.25 -7.23 1.11
C PHE A 81 5.29 -7.65 -0.35
N CYS A 82 4.13 -7.59 -0.98
CA CYS A 82 3.93 -7.83 -2.39
C CYS A 82 3.02 -6.73 -2.94
N ILE A 83 3.18 -6.44 -4.23
CA ILE A 83 2.46 -5.40 -4.93
C ILE A 83 1.59 -6.07 -6.00
N ASN A 84 0.32 -5.68 -6.10
CA ASN A 84 -0.56 -6.18 -7.15
C ASN A 84 -0.03 -5.78 -8.55
N PRO A 85 0.34 -6.73 -9.41
CA PRO A 85 0.86 -6.44 -10.75
C PRO A 85 -0.21 -5.88 -11.71
N ASP A 86 -1.50 -6.12 -11.42
CA ASP A 86 -2.60 -5.67 -12.27
C ASP A 86 -2.87 -4.17 -12.14
N SER A 87 -2.29 -3.50 -11.13
CA SER A 87 -2.30 -2.04 -11.01
C SER A 87 -1.07 -1.46 -11.73
N PRO A 88 -1.25 -0.74 -12.87
CA PRO A 88 -0.12 -0.26 -13.66
C PRO A 88 0.82 0.68 -12.91
N ARG A 89 0.27 1.53 -12.03
CA ARG A 89 1.06 2.50 -11.24
C ARG A 89 1.87 1.80 -10.15
N LEU A 90 1.28 0.81 -9.48
CA LEU A 90 1.97 -0.03 -8.51
C LEU A 90 3.06 -0.90 -9.16
N ALA A 91 2.77 -1.50 -10.32
CA ALA A 91 3.75 -2.25 -11.10
C ALA A 91 4.93 -1.36 -11.55
N TYR A 92 4.63 -0.16 -12.04
CA TYR A 92 5.66 0.83 -12.42
C TYR A 92 6.50 1.25 -11.21
N TRP A 93 5.87 1.57 -10.07
CA TRP A 93 6.59 1.92 -8.84
C TRP A 93 7.55 0.80 -8.41
N LYS A 94 7.10 -0.46 -8.41
CA LYS A 94 7.94 -1.62 -8.08
C LYS A 94 9.13 -1.73 -9.04
N GLN A 95 8.92 -1.53 -10.34
CA GLN A 95 9.99 -1.58 -11.34
C GLN A 95 11.06 -0.51 -11.10
N VAL A 96 10.65 0.70 -10.72
CA VAL A 96 11.57 1.81 -10.41
C VAL A 96 12.34 1.55 -9.11
N MET A 97 11.64 1.14 -8.05
CA MET A 97 12.24 0.98 -6.71
C MET A 97 13.04 -0.30 -6.53
N PHE A 98 12.63 -1.39 -7.20
CA PHE A 98 13.19 -2.73 -7.04
C PHE A 98 13.39 -3.40 -8.39
N LYS A 99 14.15 -2.75 -9.28
CA LYS A 99 14.44 -3.26 -10.63
C LYS A 99 14.92 -4.71 -10.58
N ASN A 100 14.23 -5.60 -11.31
CA ASN A 100 14.48 -7.05 -11.34
C ASN A 100 14.40 -7.76 -9.97
N GLY A 101 13.74 -7.16 -8.98
CA GLY A 101 13.48 -7.76 -7.69
C GLY A 101 12.45 -8.90 -7.77
N PRO A 102 12.44 -9.80 -6.78
CA PRO A 102 11.40 -10.81 -6.67
C PRO A 102 10.01 -10.19 -6.44
N ASP A 103 8.96 -10.99 -6.60
CA ASP A 103 7.60 -10.51 -6.39
C ASP A 103 7.29 -10.14 -4.93
N ILE A 104 7.80 -10.96 -4.01
CA ILE A 104 7.70 -10.72 -2.58
C ILE A 104 9.04 -10.15 -2.08
N LEU A 105 8.97 -9.00 -1.44
CA LEU A 105 10.12 -8.23 -0.95
C LEU A 105 10.08 -8.18 0.58
N GLU A 106 11.23 -8.33 1.23
CA GLU A 106 11.33 -8.14 2.68
C GLU A 106 11.13 -6.66 3.05
N ASN A 107 10.38 -6.37 4.12
CA ASN A 107 10.10 -4.99 4.56
C ASN A 107 11.37 -4.17 4.79
N LYS A 108 12.46 -4.83 5.24
CA LYS A 108 13.76 -4.21 5.45
C LYS A 108 14.35 -3.56 4.20
N LYS A 109 13.99 -4.04 3.00
CA LYS A 109 14.41 -3.41 1.74
C LYS A 109 13.72 -2.06 1.49
N LEU A 110 12.56 -1.83 2.10
CA LEU A 110 11.79 -0.59 1.98
C LEU A 110 12.14 0.43 3.07
N PHE A 111 12.25 0.00 4.34
CA PHE A 111 12.44 0.92 5.48
C PHE A 111 13.86 0.95 6.06
N HIS A 112 14.67 -0.07 5.80
CA HIS A 112 15.94 -0.29 6.52
C HIS A 112 17.13 -0.46 5.57
N SER A 113 17.01 0.06 4.34
CA SER A 113 18.09 0.06 3.35
C SER A 113 19.15 1.13 3.60
N CYS A 114 19.05 1.92 4.68
CA CYS A 114 20.17 2.73 5.18
C CYS A 114 21.23 1.81 5.80
N LYS A 115 22.04 1.18 4.96
CA LYS A 115 23.36 0.67 5.33
C LYS A 115 24.42 1.23 4.39
N ASP A 116 25.28 2.02 5.02
CA ASP A 116 26.66 2.36 4.66
C ASP A 116 26.88 3.37 3.52
N PHE A 117 26.76 4.66 3.85
CA PHE A 117 27.60 5.73 3.27
C PHE A 117 28.68 6.11 4.29
#